data_AF-A0A534NY45-F1
#
_entry.id   AF-A0A534NY45-F1
#
_cell.length_a   1.000
_cell.length_b   1.000
_cell.length_c   1.000
_cell.angle_alpha   90.00
_cell.angle_beta   90.00
_cell.angle_gamma   90.00
#
_symmetry.space_group_name_H-M   'P 1'
#
loop_
_entity.id
_entity.type
_entity.pdbx_description
1 polymer ?
#
loop_
_entity_poly.entity_id
_entity_poly.type
_entity_poly.pdbx_seq_one_letter_code
_entity_poly.pdbx_strand_id
1 'polypeptide(L)'
;MAMAEQTFDTPAIAPELLGLPLGQARRAARRHAQASVEFKLVDSEERMFSVVRQYPEAGDALAESRVIKVEIATRPWINYLPGIYQDADEENADFLQRFLLISAHLTCGVEESLEFVHELFDPRITNARWLPWLASWLAMPLLEGWSEEKRREIIQRTPELYRKRGTAEGLKLALWLFADVKAEVHEGEWPYPGLVIGRSSTIGKDARRDASASMRGSAGSRTFRRRRTRRFNGSGWAASRGRRRRLGDYCLRLCRS
;
A
#
# COMPACT_ATOMS: atom_id res chain seq x y z
N MET A 1 -37.38 -7.95 -50.40
CA MET A 1 -36.92 -8.98 -49.45
C MET A 1 -35.58 -8.54 -48.90
N ALA A 2 -35.57 -7.82 -47.78
CA ALA A 2 -34.35 -7.48 -47.07
C ALA A 2 -33.95 -8.71 -46.24
N MET A 3 -32.79 -9.29 -46.56
CA MET A 3 -32.20 -10.38 -45.78
C MET A 3 -31.72 -9.78 -44.46
N ALA A 4 -32.27 -10.25 -43.35
CA ALA A 4 -31.82 -9.87 -42.02
C ALA A 4 -30.34 -10.26 -41.88
N GLU A 5 -29.51 -9.26 -41.63
CA GLU A 5 -28.10 -9.39 -41.31
C GLU A 5 -28.01 -10.10 -39.95
N GLN A 6 -27.85 -11.43 -39.99
CA GLN A 6 -27.66 -12.25 -38.81
C GLN A 6 -26.28 -11.91 -38.24
N THR A 7 -26.27 -11.12 -37.18
CA THR A 7 -25.09 -10.92 -36.34
C THR A 7 -24.76 -12.26 -35.69
N PHE A 8 -23.72 -12.93 -36.19
CA PHE A 8 -23.14 -14.08 -35.51
C PHE A 8 -22.45 -13.59 -34.24
N ASP A 9 -23.22 -13.45 -33.16
CA ASP A 9 -22.65 -13.23 -31.82
C ASP A 9 -21.89 -14.52 -31.46
N THR A 10 -20.57 -14.40 -31.34
CA THR A 10 -19.75 -15.56 -30.94
C THR A 10 -20.20 -15.95 -29.53
N PRO A 11 -20.68 -17.18 -29.30
CA PRO A 11 -21.21 -17.54 -28.00
C PRO A 11 -20.11 -17.39 -26.95
N ALA A 12 -20.44 -16.74 -25.84
CA ALA A 12 -19.51 -16.59 -24.73
C ALA A 12 -19.12 -17.98 -24.22
N ILE A 13 -17.83 -18.25 -24.15
CA ILE A 13 -17.30 -19.56 -23.72
C ILE A 13 -17.14 -19.56 -22.20
N ALA A 14 -17.51 -20.65 -21.56
CA ALA A 14 -17.34 -20.85 -20.13
C ALA A 14 -15.84 -20.91 -19.77
N PRO A 15 -15.34 -20.05 -18.86
CA PRO A 15 -13.96 -20.12 -18.40
C PRO A 15 -13.72 -21.32 -17.47
N GLU A 16 -12.45 -21.68 -17.28
CA GLU A 16 -12.03 -22.66 -16.29
C GLU A 16 -12.05 -22.05 -14.89
N LEU A 17 -12.91 -22.58 -14.01
CA LEU A 17 -13.13 -22.09 -12.65
C LEU A 17 -12.75 -23.12 -11.57
N LEU A 18 -12.43 -24.36 -11.96
CA LEU A 18 -12.09 -25.44 -11.04
C LEU A 18 -10.92 -25.06 -10.12
N GLY A 19 -11.04 -25.38 -8.83
CA GLY A 19 -10.03 -25.11 -7.81
C GLY A 19 -9.88 -23.65 -7.40
N LEU A 20 -10.50 -22.70 -8.11
CA LEU A 20 -10.49 -21.30 -7.72
C LEU A 20 -11.40 -21.06 -6.52
N PRO A 21 -11.04 -20.14 -5.61
CA PRO A 21 -11.97 -19.67 -4.59
C PRO A 21 -13.12 -18.87 -5.23
N LEU A 22 -14.28 -18.83 -4.55
CA LEU A 22 -15.52 -18.26 -5.08
C LEU A 22 -15.35 -16.83 -5.63
N GLY A 23 -14.67 -15.96 -4.90
CA GLY A 23 -14.49 -14.58 -5.31
C GLY A 23 -13.70 -14.48 -6.61
N GLN A 24 -12.59 -15.22 -6.72
CA GLN A 24 -11.81 -15.31 -7.97
C GLN A 24 -12.64 -15.89 -9.11
N ALA A 25 -13.40 -16.95 -8.86
CA ALA A 25 -14.26 -17.56 -9.86
C ALA A 25 -15.28 -16.56 -10.42
N ARG A 26 -15.93 -15.76 -9.56
CA ARG A 26 -16.85 -14.68 -9.96
C ARG A 26 -16.16 -13.59 -10.77
N ARG A 27 -14.97 -13.17 -10.36
CA ARG A 27 -14.19 -12.17 -11.12
C ARG A 27 -13.76 -12.71 -12.48
N ALA A 28 -13.33 -13.96 -12.56
CA ALA A 28 -12.95 -14.63 -13.80
C ALA A 28 -14.15 -14.76 -14.75
N ALA A 29 -15.29 -15.26 -14.25
CA ALA A 29 -16.55 -15.36 -15.01
C ALA A 29 -17.00 -14.00 -15.56
N ARG A 30 -16.97 -12.95 -14.73
CA ARG A 30 -17.32 -11.60 -15.16
C ARG A 30 -16.35 -11.04 -16.19
N ARG A 31 -15.04 -11.29 -16.04
CA ARG A 31 -13.99 -10.77 -16.93
C ARG A 31 -14.00 -11.46 -18.30
N HIS A 32 -14.12 -12.78 -18.33
CA HIS A 32 -13.95 -13.57 -19.55
C HIS A 32 -15.25 -13.82 -20.31
N ALA A 33 -16.37 -13.93 -19.60
CA ALA A 33 -17.65 -14.32 -20.20
C ALA A 33 -18.82 -13.37 -19.89
N GLN A 34 -18.57 -12.30 -19.11
CA GLN A 34 -19.62 -11.41 -18.58
C GLN A 34 -20.77 -12.21 -17.91
N ALA A 35 -20.42 -13.35 -17.31
CA ALA A 35 -21.35 -14.31 -16.75
C ALA A 35 -21.54 -14.11 -15.25
N SER A 36 -22.73 -14.45 -14.75
CA SER A 36 -23.02 -14.56 -13.32
C SER A 36 -22.73 -15.98 -12.85
N VAL A 37 -22.28 -16.11 -11.60
CA VAL A 37 -22.00 -17.41 -10.99
C VAL A 37 -23.03 -17.65 -9.89
N GLU A 38 -23.78 -18.74 -10.03
CA GLU A 38 -24.62 -19.29 -8.98
C GLU A 38 -23.86 -20.42 -8.30
N PHE A 39 -23.96 -20.52 -6.98
CA PHE A 39 -23.23 -21.54 -6.26
C PHE A 39 -24.09 -22.39 -5.34
N LYS A 40 -23.65 -23.62 -5.15
CA LYS A 40 -24.18 -24.57 -4.17
C LYS A 40 -23.03 -25.08 -3.33
N LEU A 41 -23.21 -25.12 -2.01
CA LEU A 41 -22.24 -25.74 -1.11
C LEU A 41 -22.39 -27.26 -1.14
N VAL A 42 -21.28 -27.95 -1.25
CA VAL A 42 -21.19 -29.41 -1.26
C VAL A 42 -20.09 -29.85 -0.30
N ASP A 43 -20.35 -30.93 0.43
CA ASP A 43 -19.36 -31.55 1.30
C ASP A 43 -18.23 -32.13 0.45
N SER A 44 -17.01 -31.63 0.66
CA SER A 44 -15.82 -32.06 -0.05
C SER A 44 -14.57 -31.86 0.81
N GLU A 45 -13.59 -32.75 0.66
CA GLU A 45 -12.29 -32.67 1.34
C GLU A 45 -11.35 -31.62 0.74
N GLU A 46 -11.73 -31.04 -0.40
CA GLU A 46 -10.99 -29.98 -1.07
C GLU A 46 -10.80 -28.73 -0.18
N ARG A 47 -10.04 -27.76 -0.70
CA ARG A 47 -9.83 -26.49 -0.03
C ARG A 47 -11.17 -25.81 0.23
N MET A 48 -11.39 -25.35 1.45
CA MET A 48 -12.63 -24.67 1.82
C MET A 48 -12.88 -23.46 0.91
N PHE A 49 -14.11 -23.37 0.40
CA PHE A 49 -14.60 -22.37 -0.56
C PHE A 49 -13.98 -22.41 -1.97
N SER A 50 -13.32 -23.50 -2.37
CA SER A 50 -12.92 -23.70 -3.78
C SER A 50 -14.02 -24.34 -4.60
N VAL A 51 -14.02 -24.07 -5.91
CA VAL A 51 -14.92 -24.70 -6.88
C VAL A 51 -14.48 -26.15 -7.12
N VAL A 52 -15.35 -27.10 -6.78
CA VAL A 52 -15.18 -28.55 -6.97
C VAL A 52 -15.73 -28.96 -8.34
N ARG A 53 -16.91 -28.46 -8.69
CA ARG A 53 -17.56 -28.74 -9.98
C ARG A 53 -18.09 -27.46 -10.59
N GLN A 54 -18.13 -27.42 -11.91
CA GLN A 54 -18.76 -26.34 -12.66
C GLN A 54 -19.67 -26.92 -13.74
N TYR A 55 -20.77 -26.22 -13.98
CA TYR A 55 -21.72 -26.51 -15.04
C TYR A 55 -22.15 -25.18 -15.69
N PRO A 56 -21.97 -25.00 -17.01
CA PRO A 56 -21.37 -25.91 -17.98
C PRO A 56 -19.84 -26.11 -17.81
N GLU A 57 -19.27 -27.10 -18.49
CA GLU A 57 -17.83 -27.41 -18.38
C GLU A 57 -16.98 -26.30 -19.01
N ALA A 58 -15.69 -26.27 -18.67
CA ALA A 58 -14.78 -25.27 -19.21
C ALA A 58 -14.67 -25.46 -20.73
N GLY A 59 -14.85 -24.38 -21.50
CA GLY A 59 -14.82 -24.44 -22.96
C GLY A 59 -16.20 -24.61 -23.61
N ASP A 60 -17.25 -24.91 -22.84
CA ASP A 60 -18.60 -25.01 -23.37
C ASP A 60 -19.20 -23.64 -23.71
N ALA A 61 -20.13 -23.62 -24.67
CA ALA A 61 -20.90 -22.44 -25.01
C ALA A 61 -21.91 -22.11 -23.90
N LEU A 62 -21.92 -20.85 -23.45
CA LEU A 62 -22.90 -20.38 -22.48
C LEU A 62 -24.25 -20.11 -23.15
N ALA A 63 -25.31 -20.42 -22.42
CA ALA A 63 -26.66 -20.00 -22.76
C ALA A 63 -26.80 -18.47 -22.73
N GLU A 64 -27.87 -17.94 -23.33
CA GLU A 64 -28.17 -16.49 -23.34
C GLU A 64 -28.25 -15.88 -21.93
N SER A 65 -28.64 -16.69 -20.92
CA SER A 65 -28.69 -16.26 -19.51
C SER A 65 -27.30 -16.01 -18.90
N ARG A 66 -26.22 -16.52 -19.52
CA ARG A 66 -24.83 -16.40 -19.05
C ARG A 66 -24.68 -16.72 -17.56
N VAL A 67 -25.31 -17.80 -17.09
CA VAL A 67 -25.20 -18.29 -15.72
C VAL A 67 -24.32 -19.53 -15.68
N ILE A 68 -23.32 -19.52 -14.81
CA ILE A 68 -22.47 -20.68 -14.52
C ILE A 68 -22.82 -21.17 -13.11
N LYS A 69 -23.23 -22.43 -13.00
CA LYS A 69 -23.51 -23.07 -11.72
C LYS A 69 -22.25 -23.77 -11.22
N VAL A 70 -21.81 -23.43 -10.01
CA VAL A 70 -20.63 -24.03 -9.40
C VAL A 70 -20.98 -24.73 -8.10
N GLU A 71 -20.37 -25.88 -7.87
CA GLU A 71 -20.37 -26.56 -6.58
C GLU A 71 -19.10 -26.17 -5.84
N ILE A 72 -19.26 -25.66 -4.62
CA ILE A 72 -18.17 -25.16 -3.79
C ILE A 72 -17.94 -26.10 -2.63
N ALA A 73 -16.68 -26.43 -2.37
CA ALA A 73 -16.26 -27.22 -1.24
C ALA A 73 -16.58 -26.50 0.07
N THR A 74 -17.36 -27.15 0.92
CA THR A 74 -17.44 -26.84 2.35
C THR A 74 -17.03 -28.07 3.12
N ARG A 75 -16.44 -27.85 4.31
CA ARG A 75 -16.30 -28.93 5.28
C ARG A 75 -17.57 -29.02 6.12
N PRO A 76 -18.00 -30.20 6.56
CA PRO A 76 -19.19 -30.34 7.35
C PRO A 76 -18.90 -29.79 8.75
N TRP A 77 -19.67 -28.79 9.16
CA TRP A 77 -19.44 -28.07 10.42
C TRP A 77 -19.66 -28.96 11.66
N ILE A 78 -20.39 -30.06 11.50
CA ILE A 78 -20.63 -31.06 12.55
C ILE A 78 -19.32 -31.59 13.14
N ASN A 79 -18.26 -31.72 12.33
CA ASN A 79 -16.94 -32.21 12.77
C ASN A 79 -16.24 -31.27 13.77
N TYR A 80 -16.68 -30.00 13.85
CA TYR A 80 -16.15 -29.03 14.81
C TYR A 80 -17.02 -28.91 16.08
N LEU A 81 -18.15 -29.60 16.14
CA LEU A 81 -19.00 -29.63 17.33
C LEU A 81 -18.52 -30.70 18.32
N PRO A 82 -18.87 -30.61 19.62
CA PRO A 82 -18.63 -31.68 20.58
C PRO A 82 -19.26 -33.02 20.14
N GLY A 83 -18.64 -34.15 20.51
CA GLY A 83 -19.04 -35.50 20.08
C GLY A 83 -20.51 -35.86 20.34
N ILE A 84 -21.12 -35.31 21.41
CA ILE A 84 -22.56 -35.49 21.71
C ILE A 84 -23.50 -35.04 20.57
N TYR A 85 -23.05 -34.15 19.69
CA TYR A 85 -23.79 -33.69 18.50
C TYR A 85 -23.34 -34.38 17.22
N GLN A 86 -22.19 -35.05 17.23
CA GLN A 86 -21.67 -35.84 16.10
C GLN A 86 -22.29 -37.24 16.08
N ASP A 87 -22.46 -37.84 17.27
CA ASP A 87 -22.91 -39.21 17.47
C ASP A 87 -24.45 -39.34 17.61
N ALA A 88 -25.20 -38.32 17.18
CA ALA A 88 -26.66 -38.41 17.16
C ALA A 88 -27.11 -39.48 16.14
N ASP A 89 -28.29 -40.08 16.35
CA ASP A 89 -28.89 -41.05 15.40
C ASP A 89 -28.77 -40.55 13.94
N GLU A 90 -28.59 -41.45 12.96
CA GLU A 90 -28.35 -41.08 11.55
C GLU A 90 -29.33 -40.00 11.02
N GLU A 91 -30.60 -40.07 11.41
CA GLU A 91 -31.62 -39.08 11.04
C GLU A 91 -31.38 -37.69 11.67
N ASN A 92 -30.95 -37.65 12.93
CA ASN A 92 -30.65 -36.41 13.64
C ASN A 92 -29.35 -35.77 13.13
N ALA A 93 -28.35 -36.58 12.78
CA ALA A 93 -27.09 -36.12 12.20
C ALA A 93 -27.29 -35.49 10.81
N ASP A 94 -28.09 -36.10 9.92
CA ASP A 94 -28.41 -35.53 8.60
C ASP A 94 -29.20 -34.22 8.72
N PHE A 95 -30.18 -34.14 9.64
CA PHE A 95 -30.89 -32.90 9.91
C PHE A 95 -29.94 -31.78 10.37
N LEU A 96 -29.10 -32.06 11.37
CA LEU A 96 -28.17 -31.08 11.91
C LEU A 96 -27.15 -30.62 10.86
N GLN A 97 -26.63 -31.54 10.04
CA GLN A 97 -25.72 -31.21 8.95
C GLN A 97 -26.37 -30.26 7.94
N ARG A 98 -27.62 -30.54 7.53
CA ARG A 98 -28.38 -29.66 6.62
C ARG A 98 -28.71 -28.31 7.24
N PHE A 99 -29.03 -28.28 8.53
CA PHE A 99 -29.25 -27.04 9.26
C PHE A 99 -27.97 -26.18 9.30
N LEU A 100 -26.82 -26.78 9.59
CA LEU A 100 -25.54 -26.08 9.63
C LEU A 100 -25.09 -25.57 8.26
N LEU A 101 -25.51 -26.21 7.16
CA LEU A 101 -25.26 -25.69 5.80
C LEU A 101 -25.89 -24.30 5.59
N ILE A 102 -27.00 -23.98 6.26
CA ILE A 102 -27.59 -22.63 6.19
C ILE A 102 -26.63 -21.60 6.79
N SER A 103 -26.05 -21.91 7.96
CA SER A 103 -25.06 -21.04 8.59
C SER A 103 -23.80 -20.89 7.74
N ALA A 104 -23.31 -21.99 7.15
CA ALA A 104 -22.18 -21.96 6.23
C ALA A 104 -22.44 -21.07 5.00
N HIS A 105 -23.66 -21.13 4.46
CA HIS A 105 -24.07 -20.27 3.35
C HIS A 105 -24.08 -18.78 3.73
N LEU A 106 -24.57 -18.43 4.92
CA LEU A 106 -24.58 -17.04 5.40
C LEU A 106 -23.17 -16.47 5.61
N THR A 107 -22.23 -17.29 6.10
CA THR A 107 -20.84 -16.86 6.32
C THR A 107 -20.04 -16.75 5.01
N CYS A 108 -20.46 -17.44 3.95
CA CYS A 108 -19.74 -17.46 2.67
C CYS A 108 -19.48 -16.06 2.09
N GLY A 109 -20.43 -15.13 2.22
CA GLY A 109 -20.25 -13.75 1.73
C GLY A 109 -19.16 -12.98 2.49
N VAL A 110 -18.94 -13.29 3.76
CA VAL A 110 -17.83 -12.71 4.54
C VAL A 110 -16.50 -13.26 4.04
N GLU A 111 -16.44 -14.56 3.75
CA GLU A 111 -15.22 -15.20 3.29
C GLU A 111 -14.81 -14.74 1.89
N GLU A 112 -15.79 -14.54 1.00
CA GLU A 112 -15.56 -13.89 -0.29
C GLU A 112 -15.01 -12.46 -0.11
N SER A 113 -15.50 -11.72 0.89
CA SER A 113 -15.01 -10.37 1.18
C SER A 113 -13.56 -10.41 1.71
N LEU A 114 -13.26 -11.37 2.61
CA LEU A 114 -11.93 -11.57 3.16
C LEU A 114 -10.90 -11.97 2.10
N GLU A 115 -11.32 -12.70 1.07
CA GLU A 115 -10.46 -13.07 -0.05
C GLU A 115 -9.76 -11.85 -0.69
N PHE A 116 -10.48 -10.73 -0.84
CA PHE A 116 -9.98 -9.53 -1.49
C PHE A 116 -9.56 -8.40 -0.55
N VAL A 117 -9.59 -8.62 0.77
CA VAL A 117 -9.19 -7.59 1.75
C VAL A 117 -7.75 -7.12 1.50
N HIS A 118 -6.87 -7.99 1.04
CA HIS A 118 -5.47 -7.64 0.74
C HIS A 118 -5.36 -6.52 -0.32
N GLU A 119 -6.30 -6.43 -1.26
CA GLU A 119 -6.31 -5.40 -2.30
C GLU A 119 -6.61 -4.00 -1.75
N LEU A 120 -7.25 -3.91 -0.57
CA LEU A 120 -7.51 -2.64 0.12
C LEU A 120 -6.24 -1.98 0.66
N PHE A 121 -5.16 -2.75 0.84
CA PHE A 121 -3.88 -2.25 1.33
C PHE A 121 -2.92 -1.83 0.21
N ASP A 122 -3.17 -2.24 -1.04
CA ASP A 122 -2.38 -1.81 -2.19
C ASP A 122 -2.93 -0.50 -2.76
N PRO A 123 -2.19 0.63 -2.64
CA PRO A 123 -2.62 1.92 -3.19
C PRO A 123 -2.68 1.96 -4.71
N ARG A 124 -2.23 0.93 -5.46
CA ARG A 124 -2.34 0.87 -6.92
C ARG A 124 -3.67 0.34 -7.40
N ILE A 125 -4.25 -0.60 -6.64
CA ILE A 125 -5.44 -1.38 -7.03
C ILE A 125 -6.69 -0.87 -6.31
N THR A 126 -6.52 -0.41 -5.07
CA THR A 126 -7.60 0.10 -4.21
C THR A 126 -8.46 1.17 -4.87
N ASN A 127 -9.76 1.21 -4.57
CA ASN A 127 -10.63 2.32 -4.99
C ASN A 127 -10.22 3.64 -4.31
N ALA A 128 -10.25 4.75 -5.06
CA ALA A 128 -9.86 6.09 -4.61
C ALA A 128 -10.47 6.52 -3.27
N ARG A 129 -11.71 6.09 -2.98
CA ARG A 129 -12.42 6.40 -1.73
C ARG A 129 -11.73 5.91 -0.46
N TRP A 130 -10.89 4.87 -0.56
CA TRP A 130 -10.18 4.30 0.58
C TRP A 130 -8.78 4.90 0.77
N LEU A 131 -8.28 5.70 -0.18
CA LEU A 131 -6.97 6.34 -0.05
C LEU A 131 -6.85 7.23 1.20
N PRO A 132 -7.86 8.04 1.59
CA PRO A 132 -7.80 8.81 2.83
C PRO A 132 -7.72 7.93 4.09
N TRP A 133 -8.41 6.79 4.10
CA TRP A 133 -8.35 5.83 5.19
C TRP A 133 -6.94 5.22 5.30
N LEU A 134 -6.36 4.78 4.18
CA LEU A 134 -5.00 4.24 4.16
C LEU A 134 -3.94 5.29 4.54
N ALA A 135 -4.12 6.52 4.09
CA ALA A 135 -3.28 7.66 4.44
C ALA A 135 -3.30 7.97 5.96
N SER A 136 -4.43 7.74 6.63
CA SER A 136 -4.54 7.92 8.10
C SER A 136 -3.65 6.93 8.87
N TRP A 137 -3.47 5.70 8.37
CA TRP A 137 -2.58 4.71 8.98
C TRP A 137 -1.11 5.13 8.91
N LEU A 138 -0.76 5.85 7.84
CA LEU A 138 0.58 6.37 7.62
C LEU A 138 0.79 7.75 8.26
N ALA A 139 -0.18 8.31 8.98
CA ALA A 139 -0.15 9.68 9.49
C ALA A 139 0.21 10.73 8.41
N MET A 140 -0.24 10.49 7.17
CA MET A 140 0.06 11.33 6.00
C MET A 140 -1.23 11.95 5.44
N PRO A 141 -1.66 13.13 5.91
CA PRO A 141 -2.87 13.76 5.39
C PRO A 141 -2.74 14.07 3.90
N LEU A 142 -3.74 13.68 3.12
CA LEU A 142 -3.81 13.98 1.69
C LEU A 142 -4.43 15.36 1.48
N LEU A 143 -3.83 16.17 0.62
CA LEU A 143 -4.40 17.46 0.25
C LEU A 143 -5.50 17.29 -0.79
N GLU A 144 -6.59 18.05 -0.66
CA GLU A 144 -7.74 17.99 -1.57
C GLU A 144 -7.37 18.35 -3.02
N GLY A 145 -6.38 19.23 -3.21
CA GLY A 145 -5.91 19.64 -4.54
C GLY A 145 -5.05 18.62 -5.28
N TRP A 146 -4.70 17.48 -4.68
CA TRP A 146 -3.90 16.45 -5.36
C TRP A 146 -4.76 15.54 -6.25
N SER A 147 -4.25 15.24 -7.44
CA SER A 147 -4.82 14.21 -8.32
C SER A 147 -4.80 12.83 -7.64
N GLU A 148 -5.62 11.91 -8.13
CA GLU A 148 -5.68 10.55 -7.58
C GLU A 148 -4.33 9.83 -7.71
N GLU A 149 -3.66 9.97 -8.85
CA GLU A 149 -2.35 9.39 -9.14
C GLU A 149 -1.31 9.91 -8.15
N LYS A 150 -1.33 11.23 -7.87
CA LYS A 150 -0.40 11.84 -6.91
C LYS A 150 -0.64 11.33 -5.50
N ARG A 151 -1.90 11.17 -5.08
CA ARG A 151 -2.25 10.58 -3.78
C ARG A 151 -1.73 9.14 -3.66
N ARG A 152 -1.90 8.33 -4.71
CA ARG A 152 -1.41 6.94 -4.76
C ARG A 152 0.12 6.87 -4.71
N GLU A 153 0.81 7.76 -5.42
CA GLU A 153 2.27 7.87 -5.40
C GLU A 153 2.78 8.23 -4.00
N ILE A 154 2.19 9.24 -3.36
CA ILE A 154 2.58 9.70 -2.03
C ILE A 154 2.42 8.58 -1.01
N ILE A 155 1.28 7.89 -0.99
CA ILE A 155 1.04 6.76 -0.07
C ILE A 155 2.11 5.67 -0.28
N GLN A 156 2.40 5.29 -1.53
CA GLN A 156 3.40 4.27 -1.84
C GLN A 156 4.82 4.66 -1.38
N ARG A 157 5.18 5.95 -1.50
CA ARG A 157 6.53 6.45 -1.16
C ARG A 157 6.68 6.92 0.29
N THR A 158 5.58 7.02 1.04
CA THR A 158 5.59 7.47 2.44
C THR A 158 6.49 6.61 3.34
N PRO A 159 6.50 5.27 3.26
CA PRO A 159 7.43 4.44 4.05
C PRO A 159 8.91 4.74 3.74
N GLU A 160 9.25 4.96 2.46
CA GLU A 160 10.61 5.33 2.05
C GLU A 160 10.99 6.71 2.61
N LEU A 161 10.07 7.67 2.52
CA LEU A 161 10.24 9.02 3.05
C LEU A 161 10.52 9.02 4.55
N TYR A 162 9.78 8.20 5.32
CA TYR A 162 10.01 8.09 6.76
C TYR A 162 11.32 7.40 7.13
N ARG A 163 11.76 6.40 6.34
CA ARG A 163 13.07 5.78 6.53
C ARG A 163 14.22 6.75 6.26
N LYS A 164 14.07 7.66 5.29
CA LYS A 164 15.08 8.65 4.91
C LYS A 164 14.92 10.00 5.62
N ARG A 165 14.00 10.11 6.58
CA ARG A 165 13.87 11.32 7.41
C ARG A 165 15.20 11.55 8.12
N GLY A 166 15.74 12.76 8.04
CA GLY A 166 17.08 13.06 8.56
C GLY A 166 18.10 13.42 7.49
N THR A 167 17.88 13.01 6.24
CA THR A 167 18.93 13.02 5.22
C THR A 167 18.63 13.98 4.08
N ALA A 168 19.69 14.42 3.38
CA ALA A 168 19.57 15.20 2.16
C ALA A 168 18.72 14.47 1.10
N GLU A 169 18.85 13.14 0.98
CA GLU A 169 18.00 12.33 0.10
C GLU A 169 16.52 12.37 0.48
N GLY A 170 16.21 12.25 1.78
CA GLY A 170 14.85 12.35 2.28
C GLY A 170 14.23 13.71 2.01
N LEU A 171 15.01 14.78 2.17
CA LEU A 171 14.58 16.15 1.84
C LEU A 171 14.31 16.31 0.34
N LYS A 172 15.22 15.81 -0.51
CA LYS A 172 15.01 15.80 -1.97
C LYS A 172 13.75 15.02 -2.36
N LEU A 173 13.53 13.85 -1.77
CA LEU A 173 12.35 13.03 -1.99
C LEU A 173 11.07 13.75 -1.54
N ALA A 174 11.08 14.42 -0.38
CA ALA A 174 9.93 15.20 0.09
C ALA A 174 9.58 16.35 -0.86
N LEU A 175 10.59 17.11 -1.31
CA LEU A 175 10.39 18.24 -2.24
C LEU A 175 9.84 17.77 -3.58
N TRP A 176 10.33 16.66 -4.09
CA TRP A 176 9.80 16.07 -5.31
C TRP A 176 8.36 15.53 -5.12
N LEU A 177 8.07 14.84 -4.01
CA LEU A 177 6.73 14.30 -3.77
C LEU A 177 5.67 15.38 -3.54
N PHE A 178 5.97 16.42 -2.76
CA PHE A 178 4.96 17.40 -2.35
C PHE A 178 4.91 18.67 -3.21
N ALA A 179 6.04 19.08 -3.78
CA ALA A 179 6.15 20.31 -4.56
C ALA A 179 6.50 20.06 -6.03
N ASP A 180 6.77 18.81 -6.42
CA ASP A 180 7.21 18.44 -7.77
C ASP A 180 8.51 19.14 -8.22
N VAL A 181 9.33 19.54 -7.24
CA VAL A 181 10.61 20.25 -7.47
C VAL A 181 11.79 19.29 -7.30
N LYS A 182 12.71 19.31 -8.27
CA LYS A 182 14.03 18.69 -8.12
C LYS A 182 14.95 19.67 -7.40
N ALA A 183 15.45 19.28 -6.24
CA ALA A 183 16.32 20.11 -5.42
C ALA A 183 17.75 19.56 -5.34
N GLU A 184 18.71 20.46 -5.31
CA GLU A 184 20.09 20.18 -4.93
C GLU A 184 20.30 20.65 -3.49
N VAL A 185 20.99 19.83 -2.68
CA VAL A 185 21.19 20.10 -1.26
C VAL A 185 22.69 20.21 -1.04
N HIS A 186 23.13 21.39 -0.63
CA HIS A 186 24.52 21.70 -0.31
C HIS A 186 24.65 21.89 1.21
N GLU A 187 25.59 21.20 1.84
CA GLU A 187 25.82 21.28 3.28
C GLU A 187 27.24 21.76 3.57
N GLY A 188 27.37 22.86 4.31
CA GLY A 188 28.68 23.33 4.82
C GLY A 188 29.63 23.90 3.77
N GLU A 189 29.14 24.25 2.57
CA GLU A 189 29.93 24.88 1.52
C GLU A 189 30.05 26.39 1.73
N TRP A 190 31.22 26.95 1.43
CA TRP A 190 31.43 28.39 1.38
C TRP A 190 30.54 29.00 0.27
N PRO A 191 29.80 30.11 0.51
CA PRO A 191 29.93 31.11 1.57
C PRO A 191 29.07 30.86 2.82
N TYR A 192 28.44 29.70 2.95
CA TYR A 192 27.55 29.33 4.05
C TYR A 192 28.22 28.30 4.96
N PRO A 193 29.21 28.69 5.79
CA PRO A 193 29.74 27.78 6.80
C PRO A 193 28.56 27.40 7.68
N GLY A 194 28.21 26.11 7.70
CA GLY A 194 26.97 25.62 8.31
C GLY A 194 26.68 26.22 9.69
N LEU A 195 25.41 26.26 10.07
CA LEU A 195 24.98 26.84 11.33
C LEU A 195 25.47 25.98 12.51
N VAL A 196 26.61 26.37 13.10
CA VAL A 196 27.21 25.71 14.26
C VAL A 196 27.08 26.65 15.46
N ILE A 197 26.12 26.33 16.33
CA ILE A 197 25.86 27.06 17.55
C ILE A 197 27.14 27.08 18.41
N GLY A 198 27.57 28.28 18.81
CA GLY A 198 28.76 28.51 19.62
C GLY A 198 30.08 28.65 18.85
N ARG A 199 30.10 28.42 17.52
CA ARG A 199 31.30 28.61 16.68
C ARG A 199 31.08 29.62 15.56
N SER A 200 30.10 29.37 14.69
CA SER A 200 29.72 30.27 13.60
C SER A 200 28.47 31.09 13.91
N SER A 201 27.72 30.76 14.98
CA SER A 201 26.50 31.50 15.35
C SER A 201 26.20 31.48 16.84
N THR A 202 25.72 32.60 17.39
CA THR A 202 25.28 32.68 18.80
C THR A 202 23.76 32.78 18.90
N ILE A 203 23.13 31.90 19.69
CA ILE A 203 21.67 31.91 19.93
C ILE A 203 21.28 33.28 20.53
N GLY A 204 20.31 33.95 19.92
CA GLY A 204 19.78 35.25 20.37
C GLY A 204 20.45 36.49 19.77
N LYS A 205 21.61 36.37 19.11
CA LYS A 205 22.25 37.46 18.34
C LYS A 205 22.06 37.28 16.83
N ASP A 206 22.56 36.16 16.30
CA ASP A 206 22.58 35.89 14.86
C ASP A 206 21.47 34.92 14.43
N ALA A 207 20.95 34.13 15.38
CA ALA A 207 19.82 33.23 15.17
C ALA A 207 18.47 33.91 15.51
N ARG A 208 18.29 35.18 15.11
CA ARG A 208 17.01 35.89 15.26
C ARG A 208 16.18 35.66 13.99
N ARG A 209 14.90 35.30 14.15
CA ARG A 209 13.92 35.10 13.06
C ARG A 209 13.53 36.44 12.42
N ASP A 210 14.47 37.19 11.87
CA ASP A 210 14.16 38.35 11.05
C ASP A 210 14.52 38.02 9.60
N ALA A 211 13.49 37.83 8.78
CA ALA A 211 13.56 37.49 7.37
C ALA A 211 14.03 38.68 6.49
N SER A 212 14.99 39.47 6.97
CA SER A 212 15.59 40.57 6.24
C SER A 212 17.10 40.52 6.39
N ALA A 213 17.75 39.68 5.58
CA ALA A 213 19.18 39.76 5.35
C ALA A 213 19.49 41.05 4.59
N SER A 214 19.59 42.16 5.33
CA SER A 214 20.20 43.40 4.86
C SER A 214 21.70 43.19 4.75
N MET A 215 22.15 42.92 3.53
CA MET A 215 23.55 42.85 3.16
C MET A 215 24.14 44.28 3.19
N ARG A 216 24.58 44.73 4.37
CA ARG A 216 25.45 45.90 4.46
C ARG A 216 26.89 45.43 4.29
N GLY A 217 27.41 45.61 3.07
CA GLY A 217 28.83 45.51 2.80
C GLY A 217 29.59 46.51 3.67
N SER A 218 30.38 46.03 4.61
CA SER A 218 31.49 46.81 5.16
C SER A 218 32.77 46.28 4.55
N ALA A 219 33.28 47.04 3.58
CA ALA A 219 34.67 47.01 3.19
C ALA A 219 35.53 47.16 4.45
N GLY A 220 36.28 46.12 4.77
CA GLY A 220 37.16 46.06 5.93
C GLY A 220 38.36 45.21 5.59
N SER A 221 39.23 45.75 4.74
CA SER A 221 40.56 45.24 4.48
C SER A 221 41.30 45.03 5.81
N ARG A 222 41.51 43.77 6.18
CA ARG A 222 42.57 43.41 7.12
C ARG A 222 43.23 42.12 6.67
N THR A 223 44.34 42.35 5.98
CA THR A 223 45.38 41.42 5.56
C THR A 223 45.74 40.43 6.66
N PHE A 224 45.28 39.17 6.53
CA PHE A 224 45.81 38.08 7.34
C PHE A 224 47.11 37.57 6.72
N ARG A 225 48.22 37.99 7.33
CA ARG A 225 49.60 37.75 6.91
C ARG A 225 49.98 36.27 7.15
N ARG A 226 50.27 35.53 6.08
CA ARG A 226 50.94 34.21 6.13
C ARG A 226 52.35 34.33 6.70
N ARG A 227 52.68 33.55 7.75
CA ARG A 227 54.02 33.06 8.15
C ARG A 227 53.79 32.07 9.31
N ARG A 228 54.45 30.92 9.44
CA ARG A 228 55.50 30.22 8.69
C ARG A 228 55.41 28.75 9.16
N THR A 229 55.87 27.86 8.30
CA THR A 229 56.12 26.44 8.56
C THR A 229 56.84 26.19 9.89
N ARG A 230 56.33 25.26 10.71
CA ARG A 230 57.16 24.47 11.63
C ARG A 230 56.81 23.00 11.48
N ARG A 231 57.78 22.28 10.95
CA ARG A 231 57.91 20.83 10.90
C ARG A 231 58.14 20.37 12.34
N PHE A 232 57.32 19.47 12.86
CA PHE A 232 57.72 18.58 13.95
C PHE A 232 57.12 17.20 13.68
N ASN A 233 58.02 16.22 13.68
CA ASN A 233 57.79 14.82 13.40
C ASN A 233 57.63 14.11 14.75
N GLY A 234 56.78 13.08 14.84
CA GLY A 234 56.80 12.16 15.99
C GLY A 234 55.44 11.63 16.44
N SER A 235 55.05 10.50 15.85
CA SER A 235 54.48 9.28 16.46
C SER A 235 53.62 9.36 17.75
N GLY A 236 52.44 8.74 17.71
CA GLY A 236 51.74 8.25 18.91
C GLY A 236 50.33 7.75 18.63
N TRP A 237 50.15 6.43 18.61
CA TRP A 237 48.87 5.74 18.54
C TRP A 237 48.01 5.99 19.80
N ALA A 238 46.68 6.07 19.65
CA ALA A 238 45.71 5.31 20.47
C ALA A 238 44.25 5.70 20.15
N ALA A 239 43.44 4.66 19.99
CA ALA A 239 42.00 4.72 19.83
C ALA A 239 41.28 5.01 21.17
N SER A 240 40.12 5.66 21.13
CA SER A 240 39.01 5.31 22.04
C SER A 240 37.68 5.87 21.56
N ARG A 241 36.67 5.00 21.63
CA ARG A 241 35.27 5.17 21.23
C ARG A 241 34.52 6.14 22.13
N GLY A 242 33.49 6.76 21.55
CA GLY A 242 32.15 6.80 22.13
C GLY A 242 31.68 8.14 22.68
N ARG A 243 30.61 8.68 22.07
CA ARG A 243 29.28 8.80 22.71
C ARG A 243 28.24 9.49 21.81
N ARG A 244 27.05 8.89 21.86
CA ARG A 244 25.68 9.37 21.53
C ARG A 244 25.46 10.89 21.61
N ARG A 245 24.55 11.40 20.73
CA ARG A 245 23.28 12.11 21.05
C ARG A 245 22.57 12.50 19.74
N ARG A 246 21.33 12.03 19.53
CA ARG A 246 20.03 12.73 19.74
C ARG A 246 19.87 13.97 18.85
N LEU A 247 19.06 13.85 17.80
CA LEU A 247 17.67 14.33 17.69
C LEU A 247 17.62 15.86 17.51
N GLY A 248 17.30 16.29 16.29
CA GLY A 248 17.10 17.68 15.90
C GLY A 248 15.80 17.79 15.11
N ASP A 249 14.94 18.68 15.60
CA ASP A 249 13.57 18.91 15.17
C ASP A 249 13.47 19.63 13.82
N TYR A 250 12.46 19.26 13.04
CA TYR A 250 12.14 19.83 11.73
C TYR A 250 11.15 20.99 11.86
N CYS A 251 11.48 22.15 11.29
CA CYS A 251 10.50 23.22 11.05
C CYS A 251 10.64 23.76 9.61
N LEU A 252 9.78 23.26 8.74
CA LEU A 252 9.56 23.72 7.36
C LEU A 252 8.93 25.12 7.34
N ARG A 253 9.31 25.94 6.35
CA ARG A 253 8.42 27.01 5.85
C ARG A 253 8.55 27.14 4.33
N LEU A 254 7.48 26.73 3.65
CA LEU A 254 7.17 26.88 2.24
C LEU A 254 7.17 28.36 1.81
N CYS A 255 7.67 28.65 0.60
CA CYS A 255 7.27 29.84 -0.15
C CYS A 255 6.72 29.41 -1.51
N ARG A 256 5.49 29.86 -1.75
CA ARG A 256 4.68 29.76 -2.97
C ARG A 256 5.36 30.45 -4.15
N SER A 257 5.02 29.97 -5.34
CA SER A 257 4.67 30.79 -6.50
C SER A 257 3.39 30.22 -7.10
#